data_AF-A0A7W4JBB7-F1
#
_entry.id   AF-A0A7W4JBB7-F1
#
_cell.length_a   1.000
_cell.length_b   1.000
_cell.length_c   1.000
_cell.angle_alpha   90.00
_cell.angle_beta   90.00
_cell.angle_gamma   90.00
#
_symmetry.space_group_name_H-M   'P 1'
#
loop_
_entity.id
_entity.type
_entity.pdbx_description
1 polymer ?
#
loop_
_entity_poly.entity_id
_entity_poly.type
_entity_poly.pdbx_seq_one_letter_code
_entity_poly.pdbx_strand_id
1 'polypeptide(L)'
;MDGWSRRRPGRRIRAGWHSLLPCWGWASRSDRLGAAHVGWRHWHGRIAVHHGQARAAFRPPDHVWENSVLRTRHLLARSALAVAIATGFASASFCGPQAFAASPPSATTPLKLKSLVITGNKQVSTDEILAALPFHQGDTVTRDQITAGAQDVMGVYQKKNVGLKFGQKMKFAGAAVYVEWAIEEQAPEVVQTALVVDKIVFEGNKKLSAADLTAATKLRPGSTIDQAAMAADQQAVQKAYQDHGVGAAIQVVPSQPAGDNHVVLTYQITEK
;
A
#
# COMPACT_ATOMS: atom_id res chain seq x y z
N MET A 1 22.54 46.27 -38.09
CA MET A 1 23.17 47.60 -37.91
C MET A 1 23.01 47.97 -36.45
N ASP A 2 23.66 47.27 -35.50
CA ASP A 2 25.11 46.98 -35.32
C ASP A 2 25.81 48.16 -34.59
N GLY A 3 26.56 47.97 -33.50
CA GLY A 3 26.90 46.70 -32.83
C GLY A 3 27.52 46.87 -31.44
N TRP A 4 28.04 45.78 -30.86
CA TRP A 4 28.61 45.71 -29.50
C TRP A 4 29.84 46.59 -29.26
N SER A 5 30.05 46.94 -27.97
CA SER A 5 31.37 46.76 -27.34
C SER A 5 31.26 46.17 -25.92
N ARG A 6 32.37 45.64 -25.39
CA ARG A 6 32.54 45.04 -24.03
C ARG A 6 33.71 45.82 -23.35
N ARG A 7 34.00 45.80 -22.02
CA ARG A 7 34.14 44.73 -20.99
C ARG A 7 34.09 45.40 -19.57
N ARG A 8 33.55 44.79 -18.49
CA ARG A 8 34.21 44.14 -17.29
C ARG A 8 35.32 44.95 -16.56
N PRO A 9 35.58 44.82 -15.22
CA PRO A 9 35.45 43.58 -14.40
C PRO A 9 35.15 43.64 -12.85
N GLY A 10 34.72 42.49 -12.27
CA GLY A 10 34.87 42.11 -10.84
C GLY A 10 33.85 42.68 -9.83
N ARG A 11 33.56 42.10 -8.64
CA ARG A 11 33.91 40.81 -7.98
C ARG A 11 32.64 40.26 -7.26
N ARG A 12 32.39 38.94 -7.12
CA ARG A 12 32.68 38.06 -5.95
C ARG A 12 32.36 38.71 -4.59
N ILE A 13 31.59 38.17 -3.62
CA ILE A 13 31.02 36.83 -3.30
C ILE A 13 29.54 37.03 -2.80
N ARG A 14 28.73 36.17 -2.12
CA ARG A 14 28.81 34.85 -1.43
C ARG A 14 27.53 34.01 -1.71
N ALA A 15 27.56 32.73 -1.34
CA ALA A 15 26.53 31.68 -1.39
C ALA A 15 25.47 31.69 -0.26
N GLY A 16 24.44 30.84 -0.40
CA GLY A 16 23.50 30.45 0.68
C GLY A 16 22.09 30.08 0.20
N TRP A 17 21.85 28.82 -0.19
CA TRP A 17 20.49 28.27 -0.42
C TRP A 17 20.22 27.14 0.57
N HIS A 18 19.16 27.27 1.38
CA HIS A 18 18.64 26.20 2.23
C HIS A 18 17.36 25.65 1.59
N SER A 19 17.35 24.34 1.31
CA SER A 19 16.14 23.61 0.91
C SER A 19 15.79 22.63 2.02
N LEU A 20 14.75 22.94 2.80
CA LEU A 20 14.22 22.05 3.84
C LEU A 20 13.04 21.25 3.28
N LEU A 21 13.15 19.92 3.34
CA LEU A 21 12.04 19.00 3.04
C LEU A 21 11.22 18.74 4.31
N PRO A 22 9.88 18.60 4.22
CA PRO A 22 9.02 18.40 5.38
C PRO A 22 9.10 16.96 5.90
N CYS A 23 9.21 16.79 7.23
CA CYS A 23 9.07 15.50 7.88
C CYS A 23 7.62 15.03 7.89
N TRP A 24 7.35 13.79 7.47
CA TRP A 24 6.08 13.11 7.72
C TRP A 24 6.25 12.05 8.80
N GLY A 25 5.75 12.35 10.00
CA GLY A 25 5.72 11.41 11.13
C GLY A 25 4.44 10.57 11.13
N TRP A 26 4.58 9.25 11.08
CA TRP A 26 3.45 8.34 11.30
C TRP A 26 3.09 8.29 12.79
N ALA A 27 1.87 8.70 13.13
CA ALA A 27 1.31 8.64 14.48
C ALA A 27 0.00 7.86 14.48
N SER A 28 0.08 6.55 14.73
CA SER A 28 -1.09 5.68 14.80
C SER A 28 -1.89 5.89 16.08
N ARG A 29 -3.20 6.18 15.97
CA ARG A 29 -4.16 6.03 17.07
C ARG A 29 -5.53 5.58 16.54
N SER A 30 -6.30 4.95 17.42
CA SER A 30 -7.46 4.09 17.15
C SER A 30 -8.82 4.82 17.11
N ASP A 31 -9.89 4.02 16.96
CA ASP A 31 -11.32 4.28 17.29
C ASP A 31 -12.23 4.84 16.17
N ARG A 32 -13.50 4.41 16.01
CA ARG A 32 -14.21 3.16 16.43
C ARG A 32 -15.59 3.03 15.72
N LEU A 33 -16.08 1.79 15.55
CA LEU A 33 -17.50 1.35 15.41
C LEU A 33 -18.33 1.74 14.15
N GLY A 34 -19.36 0.92 13.84
CA GLY A 34 -20.42 1.18 12.83
C GLY A 34 -20.31 0.33 11.54
N ALA A 35 -20.63 -0.97 11.47
CA ALA A 35 -21.87 -1.69 11.79
C ALA A 35 -23.05 -1.44 10.81
N ALA A 36 -23.23 -2.33 9.82
CA ALA A 36 -24.51 -2.60 9.13
C ALA A 36 -24.47 -3.97 8.43
N HIS A 37 -25.56 -4.74 8.48
CA HIS A 37 -25.68 -6.08 7.86
C HIS A 37 -26.89 -6.09 6.91
N VAL A 38 -26.65 -6.18 5.60
CA VAL A 38 -27.68 -6.35 4.55
C VAL A 38 -27.07 -7.25 3.47
N GLY A 39 -27.72 -8.28 2.93
CA GLY A 39 -29.13 -8.68 3.07
C GLY A 39 -29.71 -9.14 1.72
N TRP A 40 -28.90 -9.83 0.91
CA TRP A 40 -29.23 -10.17 -0.47
C TRP A 40 -30.37 -11.19 -0.54
N ARG A 41 -31.52 -10.75 -1.05
CA ARG A 41 -32.59 -11.63 -1.54
C ARG A 41 -32.45 -11.76 -3.05
N HIS A 42 -32.67 -12.95 -3.58
CA HIS A 42 -32.75 -13.19 -5.02
C HIS A 42 -33.97 -14.07 -5.29
N TRP A 43 -34.75 -13.78 -6.33
CA TRP A 43 -35.95 -14.55 -6.64
C TRP A 43 -36.18 -14.72 -8.16
N HIS A 44 -36.01 -15.96 -8.61
CA HIS A 44 -36.60 -16.57 -9.81
C HIS A 44 -36.38 -15.91 -11.19
N GLY A 45 -35.41 -16.45 -11.94
CA GLY A 45 -35.57 -16.67 -13.39
C GLY A 45 -36.11 -18.09 -13.63
N ARG A 46 -37.08 -18.27 -14.54
CA ARG A 46 -37.76 -19.56 -14.78
C ARG A 46 -37.64 -19.93 -16.26
N ILE A 47 -36.95 -21.03 -16.58
CA ILE A 47 -37.00 -21.71 -17.88
C ILE A 47 -37.16 -23.21 -17.60
N ALA A 48 -38.01 -23.90 -18.37
CA ALA A 48 -38.32 -25.31 -18.18
C ALA A 48 -38.23 -26.07 -19.50
N VAL A 49 -37.46 -27.17 -19.54
CA VAL A 49 -37.38 -28.08 -20.69
C VAL A 49 -37.27 -29.53 -20.18
N HIS A 50 -38.36 -30.29 -20.38
CA HIS A 50 -38.49 -31.75 -20.41
C HIS A 50 -38.14 -32.63 -19.19
N HIS A 51 -38.88 -33.76 -19.11
CA HIS A 51 -38.75 -34.80 -18.10
C HIS A 51 -37.66 -35.83 -18.43
N GLY A 52 -36.95 -36.29 -17.40
CA GLY A 52 -36.19 -37.54 -17.38
C GLY A 52 -35.95 -37.97 -15.94
N GLN A 53 -36.45 -39.14 -15.53
CA GLN A 53 -36.35 -39.60 -14.14
C GLN A 53 -35.08 -40.43 -13.89
N ALA A 54 -34.33 -40.10 -12.83
CA ALA A 54 -33.47 -41.03 -12.10
C ALA A 54 -33.35 -40.58 -10.63
N ARG A 55 -33.35 -41.53 -9.68
CA ARG A 55 -33.15 -41.28 -8.24
C ARG A 55 -31.72 -41.64 -7.82
N ALA A 56 -31.07 -40.82 -6.98
CA ALA A 56 -29.86 -41.19 -6.24
C ALA A 56 -29.73 -40.39 -4.91
N ALA A 57 -28.81 -40.83 -4.04
CA ALA A 57 -28.53 -40.32 -2.68
C ALA A 57 -28.35 -38.78 -2.61
N PHE A 58 -28.74 -38.06 -1.55
CA PHE A 58 -28.60 -38.26 -0.09
C PHE A 58 -27.18 -37.99 0.46
N ARG A 59 -26.81 -36.70 0.57
CA ARG A 59 -25.99 -36.12 1.67
C ARG A 59 -25.78 -34.61 1.50
N PRO A 60 -26.15 -33.75 2.47
CA PRO A 60 -25.52 -32.44 2.66
C PRO A 60 -24.26 -32.56 3.56
N PRO A 61 -23.25 -31.69 3.40
CA PRO A 61 -22.17 -31.52 4.38
C PRO A 61 -22.53 -30.48 5.46
N ASP A 62 -21.97 -30.61 6.65
CA ASP A 62 -22.30 -29.80 7.82
C ASP A 62 -21.64 -28.40 7.83
N HIS A 63 -22.36 -27.42 8.37
CA HIS A 63 -21.84 -26.12 8.76
C HIS A 63 -22.08 -25.88 10.26
N VAL A 64 -21.03 -25.90 11.08
CA VAL A 64 -21.05 -25.36 12.44
C VAL A 64 -19.77 -24.55 12.68
N TRP A 65 -19.94 -23.30 13.12
CA TRP A 65 -18.87 -22.45 13.64
C TRP A 65 -18.99 -22.40 15.18
N GLU A 66 -17.99 -22.92 15.90
CA GLU A 66 -18.02 -22.95 17.37
C GLU A 66 -17.15 -21.85 18.00
N ASN A 67 -17.76 -20.70 18.33
CA ASN A 67 -17.08 -19.62 19.09
C ASN A 67 -17.13 -19.91 20.60
N SER A 68 -16.07 -20.54 21.15
CA SER A 68 -15.95 -20.77 22.60
C SER A 68 -15.40 -19.54 23.35
N VAL A 69 -16.30 -18.72 23.92
CA VAL A 69 -15.94 -17.61 24.82
C VAL A 69 -16.38 -17.92 26.26
N LEU A 70 -15.51 -18.56 27.03
CA LEU A 70 -15.79 -18.89 28.44
C LEU A 70 -15.53 -17.68 29.36
N ARG A 71 -16.62 -17.07 29.84
CA ARG A 71 -16.61 -16.21 31.03
C ARG A 71 -16.72 -17.07 32.28
N THR A 72 -15.76 -16.98 33.20
CA THR A 72 -15.94 -17.44 34.59
C THR A 72 -15.86 -16.24 35.51
N ARG A 73 -16.91 -16.01 36.32
CA ARG A 73 -16.97 -14.89 37.29
C ARG A 73 -16.44 -15.33 38.65
N HIS A 74 -16.04 -14.34 39.44
CA HIS A 74 -15.37 -14.51 40.74
C HIS A 74 -16.19 -15.33 41.75
N LEU A 75 -15.49 -16.09 42.59
CA LEU A 75 -15.91 -16.40 43.95
C LEU A 75 -14.96 -15.71 44.93
N LEU A 76 -15.52 -15.11 45.98
CA LEU A 76 -14.78 -14.48 47.06
C LEU A 76 -14.50 -15.51 48.15
N ALA A 77 -13.22 -15.71 48.50
CA ALA A 77 -12.81 -16.42 49.70
C ALA A 77 -11.95 -15.48 50.56
N ARG A 78 -12.52 -14.98 51.66
CA ARG A 78 -11.76 -14.29 52.71
C ARG A 78 -11.05 -15.33 53.57
N SER A 79 -9.74 -15.21 53.71
CA SER A 79 -9.00 -15.67 54.90
C SER A 79 -7.74 -14.81 55.04
N ALA A 80 -7.55 -14.22 56.22
CA ALA A 80 -6.33 -13.49 56.54
C ALA A 80 -5.47 -14.36 57.46
N LEU A 81 -4.16 -14.41 57.17
CA LEU A 81 -3.17 -14.73 58.20
C LEU A 81 -1.89 -13.96 57.89
N ALA A 82 -1.48 -13.09 58.80
CA ALA A 82 -0.20 -12.42 58.73
C ALA A 82 0.85 -13.27 59.47
N VAL A 83 1.92 -13.66 58.77
CA VAL A 83 3.14 -14.17 59.41
C VAL A 83 4.31 -13.38 58.82
N ALA A 84 4.80 -12.41 59.58
CA ALA A 84 6.02 -11.70 59.23
C ALA A 84 7.23 -12.55 59.65
N ILE A 85 7.95 -13.12 58.68
CA ILE A 85 9.28 -13.67 58.90
C ILE A 85 10.27 -12.68 58.28
N ALA A 86 10.95 -11.91 59.14
CA ALA A 86 12.01 -11.01 58.73
C ALA A 86 13.31 -11.78 58.43
N THR A 87 13.33 -12.53 57.32
CA THR A 87 14.58 -13.04 56.76
C THR A 87 15.39 -11.85 56.25
N GLY A 88 16.50 -11.57 56.94
CA GLY A 88 17.45 -10.54 56.54
C GLY A 88 18.13 -10.91 55.23
N PHE A 89 17.53 -10.52 54.09
CA PHE A 89 18.19 -10.57 52.80
C PHE A 89 19.37 -9.60 52.83
N ALA A 90 20.56 -10.15 53.05
CA ALA A 90 21.80 -9.46 52.73
C ALA A 90 21.75 -9.12 51.25
N SER A 91 21.56 -7.84 50.94
CA SER A 91 21.49 -7.33 49.56
C SER A 91 22.87 -7.41 48.92
N ALA A 92 23.24 -8.62 48.49
CA ALA A 92 24.40 -8.85 47.66
C ALA A 92 24.20 -8.06 46.36
N SER A 93 24.92 -6.95 46.24
CA SER A 93 24.94 -6.13 45.03
C SER A 93 25.53 -6.96 43.89
N PHE A 94 24.67 -7.66 43.15
CA PHE A 94 25.01 -8.36 41.93
C PHE A 94 25.40 -7.35 40.85
N CYS A 95 26.63 -6.84 40.95
CA CYS A 95 27.32 -6.10 39.92
C CYS A 95 27.77 -7.06 38.81
N GLY A 96 26.81 -7.84 38.28
CA GLY A 96 27.00 -8.63 37.08
C GLY A 96 27.27 -7.68 35.91
N PRO A 97 28.21 -8.00 35.01
CA PRO A 97 28.55 -7.12 33.91
C PRO A 97 27.31 -6.92 33.03
N GLN A 98 26.80 -5.69 33.00
CA GLN A 98 25.74 -5.31 32.06
C GLN A 98 26.32 -5.37 30.66
N ALA A 99 26.04 -6.45 29.95
CA ALA A 99 26.42 -6.64 28.55
C ALA A 99 25.59 -5.71 27.66
N PHE A 100 26.01 -4.44 27.58
CA PHE A 100 25.45 -3.49 26.63
C PHE A 100 25.63 -4.05 25.21
N ALA A 101 24.51 -4.35 24.55
CA ALA A 101 24.55 -4.72 23.15
C ALA A 101 25.15 -3.56 22.35
N ALA A 102 26.30 -3.80 21.72
CA ALA A 102 27.01 -2.77 20.98
C ALA A 102 26.13 -2.22 19.86
N SER A 103 25.84 -0.92 19.90
CA SER A 103 25.08 -0.25 18.84
C SER A 103 25.78 -0.42 17.49
N PRO A 104 25.03 -0.60 16.39
CA PRO A 104 25.62 -0.72 15.06
C PRO A 104 26.39 0.56 14.68
N PRO A 105 27.43 0.46 13.82
CA PRO A 105 28.17 1.62 13.33
C PRO A 105 27.24 2.68 12.69
N SER A 106 27.67 3.95 12.73
CA SER A 106 26.93 5.03 12.07
C SER A 106 26.87 4.80 10.56
N ALA A 107 25.84 5.32 9.90
CA ALA A 107 25.55 4.96 8.52
C ALA A 107 26.68 5.32 7.54
N THR A 108 27.40 6.42 7.83
CA THR A 108 28.57 6.92 7.08
C THR A 108 29.92 6.36 7.55
N THR A 109 29.97 5.48 8.55
CA THR A 109 31.23 4.85 8.99
C THR A 109 31.82 3.99 7.86
N PRO A 110 33.12 4.17 7.50
CA PRO A 110 33.78 3.29 6.54
C PRO A 110 33.97 1.88 7.10
N LEU A 111 33.47 0.87 6.40
CA LEU A 111 33.49 -0.54 6.79
C LEU A 111 34.05 -1.39 5.66
N LYS A 112 34.81 -2.45 5.98
CA LYS A 112 35.27 -3.43 5.00
C LYS A 112 34.19 -4.46 4.70
N LEU A 113 33.71 -4.51 3.46
CA LEU A 113 32.75 -5.51 2.99
C LEU A 113 33.46 -6.87 2.89
N LYS A 114 33.32 -7.71 3.92
CA LYS A 114 33.98 -9.02 4.00
C LYS A 114 33.23 -10.12 3.25
N SER A 115 31.92 -9.98 3.09
CA SER A 115 31.09 -10.91 2.33
C SER A 115 29.80 -10.20 1.88
N LEU A 116 29.40 -10.45 0.63
CA LEU A 116 28.07 -10.14 0.11
C LEU A 116 27.50 -11.45 -0.42
N VAL A 117 26.43 -11.95 0.20
CA VAL A 117 25.76 -13.20 -0.20
C VAL A 117 24.39 -12.86 -0.77
N ILE A 118 24.15 -13.20 -2.03
CA ILE A 118 22.88 -13.02 -2.73
C ILE A 118 22.21 -14.39 -2.85
N THR A 119 20.91 -14.47 -2.55
CA THR A 119 20.15 -15.74 -2.54
C THR A 119 18.75 -15.56 -3.09
N GLY A 120 18.20 -16.61 -3.71
CA GLY A 120 16.79 -16.70 -4.13
C GLY A 120 16.43 -16.04 -5.46
N ASN A 121 17.37 -15.33 -6.09
CA ASN A 121 17.29 -14.92 -7.50
C ASN A 121 17.26 -16.13 -8.45
N LYS A 122 16.55 -15.99 -9.57
CA LYS A 122 16.29 -17.06 -10.57
C LYS A 122 16.24 -16.52 -12.00
N GLN A 123 15.55 -15.41 -12.22
CA GLN A 123 15.39 -14.77 -13.54
C GLN A 123 16.46 -13.69 -13.81
N VAL A 124 17.04 -13.11 -12.75
CA VAL A 124 18.19 -12.21 -12.85
C VAL A 124 19.42 -12.94 -12.32
N SER A 125 20.51 -12.96 -13.09
CA SER A 125 21.74 -13.65 -12.68
C SER A 125 22.45 -12.88 -11.56
N THR A 126 23.21 -13.60 -10.74
CA THR A 126 23.99 -12.97 -9.66
C THR A 126 25.02 -12.00 -10.23
N ASP A 127 25.61 -12.30 -11.39
CA ASP A 127 26.56 -11.41 -12.08
C ASP A 127 25.91 -10.11 -12.55
N GLU A 128 24.66 -10.15 -13.01
CA GLU A 128 23.90 -8.96 -13.41
C GLU A 128 23.46 -8.11 -12.20
N ILE A 129 23.14 -8.75 -11.07
CA ILE A 129 22.89 -8.09 -9.79
C ILE A 129 24.17 -7.40 -9.28
N LEU A 130 25.33 -8.07 -9.37
CA LEU A 130 26.62 -7.52 -8.95
C LEU A 130 27.11 -6.39 -9.89
N ALA A 131 26.91 -6.52 -11.20
CA ALA A 131 27.29 -5.50 -12.18
C ALA A 131 26.51 -4.17 -12.05
N ALA A 132 25.40 -4.17 -11.31
CA ALA A 132 24.66 -2.96 -10.96
C ALA A 132 25.24 -2.22 -9.74
N LEU A 133 26.18 -2.81 -9.00
CA LEU A 133 26.70 -2.25 -7.74
C LEU A 133 27.93 -1.36 -7.95
N PRO A 134 28.03 -0.21 -7.25
CA PRO A 134 29.23 0.62 -7.25
C PRO A 134 30.34 0.09 -6.31
N PHE A 135 30.25 -1.15 -5.81
CA PHE A 135 31.19 -1.76 -4.87
C PHE A 135 31.20 -3.29 -4.97
N HIS A 136 32.32 -3.91 -4.58
CA HIS A 136 32.56 -5.36 -4.62
C HIS A 136 33.05 -5.88 -3.25
N GLN A 137 33.08 -7.20 -3.09
CA GLN A 137 33.62 -7.84 -1.89
C GLN A 137 35.12 -7.50 -1.71
N GLY A 138 35.49 -6.97 -0.55
CA GLY A 138 36.83 -6.45 -0.23
C GLY A 138 36.90 -4.92 -0.13
N ASP A 139 35.94 -4.21 -0.72
CA ASP A 139 35.92 -2.74 -0.75
C ASP A 139 35.66 -2.12 0.63
N THR A 140 35.97 -0.83 0.72
CA THR A 140 35.56 0.01 1.86
C THR A 140 34.24 0.68 1.49
N VAL A 141 33.16 0.33 2.18
CA VAL A 141 31.80 0.83 1.93
C VAL A 141 31.21 1.43 3.20
N THR A 142 30.26 2.36 3.04
CA THR A 142 29.38 2.80 4.12
C THR A 142 28.06 2.02 4.10
N ARG A 143 27.29 2.08 5.19
CA ARG A 143 25.93 1.50 5.21
C ARG A 143 24.99 2.21 4.24
N ASP A 144 25.19 3.51 4.03
CA ASP A 144 24.45 4.29 3.03
C ASP A 144 24.74 3.79 1.61
N GLN A 145 26.00 3.46 1.29
CA GLN A 145 26.36 2.84 0.01
C GLN A 145 25.74 1.44 -0.15
N ILE A 146 25.76 0.60 0.89
CA ILE A 146 25.08 -0.71 0.85
C ILE A 146 23.56 -0.53 0.60
N THR A 147 22.95 0.49 1.21
CA THR A 147 21.52 0.80 1.05
C THR A 147 21.21 1.34 -0.35
N ALA A 148 22.07 2.18 -0.93
CA ALA A 148 21.96 2.62 -2.32
C ALA A 148 22.10 1.44 -3.30
N GLY A 149 23.09 0.58 -3.10
CA GLY A 149 23.27 -0.63 -3.92
C GLY A 149 22.05 -1.57 -3.88
N ALA A 150 21.37 -1.68 -2.73
CA ALA A 150 20.10 -2.40 -2.66
C ALA A 150 18.98 -1.75 -3.52
N GLN A 151 18.94 -0.41 -3.61
CA GLN A 151 18.03 0.31 -4.50
C GLN A 151 18.41 0.14 -5.99
N ASP A 152 19.70 0.11 -6.31
CA ASP A 152 20.19 -0.18 -7.67
C ASP A 152 19.73 -1.57 -8.14
N VAL A 153 19.81 -2.58 -7.25
CA VAL A 153 19.29 -3.93 -7.51
C VAL A 153 17.77 -3.95 -7.68
N MET A 154 17.01 -3.20 -6.87
CA MET A 154 15.57 -3.03 -7.11
C MET A 154 15.30 -2.44 -8.50
N GLY A 155 16.14 -1.51 -8.95
CA GLY A 155 16.09 -0.94 -10.30
C GLY A 155 16.39 -1.95 -11.42
N VAL A 156 17.22 -2.97 -11.20
CA VAL A 156 17.44 -4.08 -12.15
C VAL A 156 16.16 -4.90 -12.32
N TYR A 157 15.54 -5.29 -11.20
CA TYR A 157 14.30 -6.07 -11.20
C TYR A 157 13.12 -5.33 -11.83
N GLN A 158 12.98 -4.03 -11.57
CA GLN A 158 11.99 -3.17 -12.23
C GLN A 158 12.18 -3.12 -13.74
N LYS A 159 13.41 -2.95 -14.24
CA LYS A 159 13.73 -2.94 -15.69
C LYS A 159 13.42 -4.28 -16.37
N LYS A 160 13.51 -5.39 -15.63
CA LYS A 160 13.16 -6.75 -16.10
C LYS A 160 11.65 -7.02 -16.10
N ASN A 161 10.83 -6.12 -15.52
CA ASN A 161 9.42 -6.36 -15.20
C ASN A 161 9.21 -7.65 -14.36
N VAL A 162 10.05 -7.83 -13.33
CA VAL A 162 9.95 -8.95 -12.38
C VAL A 162 9.65 -8.37 -10.99
N GLY A 163 8.60 -8.86 -10.33
CA GLY A 163 8.25 -8.42 -8.99
C GLY A 163 9.31 -8.85 -7.97
N LEU A 164 9.61 -8.00 -6.99
CA LEU A 164 10.71 -8.19 -6.06
C LEU A 164 10.28 -7.95 -4.62
N LYS A 165 10.41 -9.00 -3.80
CA LYS A 165 10.40 -8.90 -2.34
C LYS A 165 11.84 -9.09 -1.84
N PHE A 166 12.40 -8.03 -1.26
CA PHE A 166 13.84 -7.92 -0.93
C PHE A 166 14.06 -7.87 0.58
N GLY A 167 14.89 -8.78 1.11
CA GLY A 167 15.29 -8.82 2.50
C GLY A 167 16.79 -8.59 2.68
N GLN A 168 17.18 -7.56 3.42
CA GLN A 168 18.59 -7.28 3.75
C GLN A 168 18.88 -7.61 5.22
N LYS A 169 19.96 -8.36 5.46
CA LYS A 169 20.57 -8.54 6.78
C LYS A 169 22.02 -8.05 6.73
N MET A 170 22.47 -7.42 7.82
CA MET A 170 23.85 -6.97 7.99
C MET A 170 24.38 -7.44 9.34
N LYS A 171 25.61 -7.96 9.36
CA LYS A 171 26.34 -8.29 10.59
C LYS A 171 27.64 -7.48 10.62
N PHE A 172 27.89 -6.80 11.74
CA PHE A 172 29.08 -5.98 11.94
C PHE A 172 30.06 -6.68 12.88
N ALA A 173 31.35 -6.65 12.54
CA ALA A 173 32.42 -7.23 13.35
C ALA A 173 33.59 -6.23 13.40
N GLY A 174 33.54 -5.31 14.37
CA GLY A 174 34.41 -4.14 14.38
C GLY A 174 34.23 -3.31 13.11
N ALA A 175 35.32 -3.03 12.39
CA ALA A 175 35.30 -2.31 11.11
C ALA A 175 34.95 -3.19 9.89
N ALA A 176 34.49 -4.43 10.07
CA ALA A 176 34.03 -5.31 8.99
C ALA A 176 32.49 -5.42 8.94
N VAL A 177 31.94 -5.57 7.73
CA VAL A 177 30.53 -5.83 7.49
C VAL A 177 30.33 -7.06 6.59
N TYR A 178 29.33 -7.85 6.94
CA TYR A 178 28.87 -9.02 6.18
C TYR A 178 27.41 -8.78 5.81
N VAL A 179 27.09 -8.86 4.52
CA VAL A 179 25.78 -8.52 3.96
C VAL A 179 25.14 -9.78 3.37
N GLU A 180 23.87 -9.99 3.67
CA GLU A 180 23.05 -11.07 3.14
C GLU A 180 21.80 -10.46 2.51
N TRP A 181 21.63 -10.67 1.21
CA TRP A 181 20.47 -10.25 0.43
C TRP A 181 19.66 -11.48 0.03
N ALA A 182 18.45 -11.56 0.57
CA ALA A 182 17.45 -12.57 0.26
C ALA A 182 16.44 -11.96 -0.72
N ILE A 183 16.42 -12.49 -1.94
CA ILE A 183 15.54 -12.09 -3.03
C ILE A 183 14.44 -13.16 -3.17
N GLU A 184 13.19 -12.73 -3.11
CA GLU A 184 12.04 -13.57 -3.39
C GLU A 184 11.32 -13.01 -4.63
N GLU A 185 11.73 -13.50 -5.81
CA GLU A 185 11.15 -13.09 -7.10
C GLU A 185 9.68 -13.49 -7.19
N GLN A 186 8.86 -12.55 -7.67
CA GLN A 186 7.42 -12.70 -7.89
C GLN A 186 7.11 -12.53 -9.39
N ALA A 187 5.86 -12.79 -9.77
CA ALA A 187 5.31 -12.24 -11.00
C ALA A 187 5.47 -10.69 -11.02
N PRO A 188 5.50 -10.03 -12.19
CA PRO A 188 5.42 -8.57 -12.27
C PRO A 188 4.31 -8.03 -11.37
N GLU A 189 4.64 -7.04 -10.55
CA GLU A 189 3.62 -6.29 -9.82
C GLU A 189 2.72 -5.61 -10.85
N VAL A 190 1.45 -6.00 -10.87
CA VAL A 190 0.48 -5.47 -11.83
C VAL A 190 0.13 -4.05 -11.40
N VAL A 191 0.97 -3.10 -11.83
CA VAL A 191 0.71 -1.66 -11.72
C VAL A 191 -0.58 -1.39 -12.48
N GLN A 192 -1.69 -1.31 -11.74
CA GLN A 192 -2.96 -0.89 -12.28
C GLN A 192 -2.81 0.58 -12.68
N THR A 193 -2.59 0.80 -13.98
CA THR A 193 -2.58 2.14 -14.56
C THR A 193 -3.87 2.84 -14.13
N ALA A 194 -3.73 4.05 -13.57
CA ALA A 194 -4.85 4.73 -12.97
C ALA A 194 -5.80 5.20 -14.09
N LEU A 195 -6.98 4.57 -14.17
CA LEU A 195 -7.96 4.77 -15.24
C LEU A 195 -8.30 6.25 -15.43
N VAL A 196 -8.40 6.70 -16.67
CA VAL A 196 -8.67 8.11 -17.02
C VAL A 196 -10.01 8.22 -17.73
N VAL A 197 -10.83 9.20 -17.36
CA VAL A 197 -12.04 9.56 -18.10
C VAL A 197 -11.64 10.08 -19.48
N ASP A 198 -12.05 9.38 -20.54
CA ASP A 198 -12.05 9.95 -21.90
C ASP A 198 -13.28 10.85 -22.08
N LYS A 199 -14.46 10.30 -21.81
CA LYS A 199 -15.74 10.95 -22.09
C LYS A 199 -16.75 10.65 -20.99
N ILE A 200 -17.63 11.62 -20.74
CA ILE A 200 -18.83 11.44 -19.94
C ILE A 200 -20.05 11.49 -20.87
N VAL A 201 -20.98 10.56 -20.67
CA VAL A 201 -22.25 10.47 -21.38
C VAL A 201 -23.38 10.40 -20.37
N PHE A 202 -24.45 11.15 -20.60
CA PHE A 202 -25.71 11.01 -19.88
C PHE A 202 -26.74 10.37 -20.82
N GLU A 203 -27.39 9.30 -20.37
CA GLU A 203 -28.38 8.55 -21.14
C GLU A 203 -29.71 8.52 -20.38
N GLY A 204 -30.82 8.75 -21.08
CA GLY A 204 -32.16 8.70 -20.50
C GLY A 204 -32.62 9.97 -19.77
N ASN A 205 -31.76 10.97 -19.59
CA ASN A 205 -32.16 12.28 -19.08
C ASN A 205 -33.05 13.04 -20.09
N LYS A 206 -34.24 13.44 -19.64
CA LYS A 206 -35.23 14.20 -20.42
C LYS A 206 -35.78 15.40 -19.65
N LYS A 207 -35.66 15.41 -18.31
CA LYS A 207 -36.07 16.54 -17.45
C LYS A 207 -34.94 17.53 -17.17
N LEU A 208 -33.69 17.05 -17.06
CA LEU A 208 -32.49 17.87 -16.87
C LEU A 208 -31.59 17.77 -18.11
N SER A 209 -30.93 18.86 -18.51
CA SER A 209 -30.03 18.82 -19.66
C SER A 209 -28.69 18.17 -19.30
N ALA A 210 -27.99 17.62 -20.29
CA ALA A 210 -26.65 17.10 -20.09
C ALA A 210 -25.66 18.17 -19.62
N ALA A 211 -25.92 19.46 -19.87
CA ALA A 211 -25.10 20.56 -19.37
C ALA A 211 -25.29 20.75 -17.85
N ASP A 212 -26.53 20.71 -17.36
CA ASP A 212 -26.84 20.82 -15.92
C ASP A 212 -26.26 19.65 -15.13
N LEU A 213 -26.38 18.43 -15.68
CA LEU A 213 -25.80 17.23 -15.08
C LEU A 213 -24.27 17.24 -15.13
N THR A 214 -23.66 17.79 -16.19
CA THR A 214 -22.20 18.03 -16.22
C THR A 214 -21.79 19.06 -15.16
N ALA A 215 -22.57 20.14 -14.97
CA ALA A 215 -22.28 21.15 -13.96
C ALA A 215 -22.38 20.60 -12.52
N ALA A 216 -23.24 19.61 -12.28
CA ALA A 216 -23.38 18.93 -10.99
C ALA A 216 -22.23 17.95 -10.68
N THR A 217 -21.72 17.22 -11.68
CA THR A 217 -20.60 16.29 -11.50
C THR A 217 -19.25 16.99 -11.38
N LYS A 218 -18.25 16.30 -10.83
CA LYS A 218 -16.85 16.77 -10.70
C LYS A 218 -15.89 16.12 -11.69
N LEU A 219 -16.12 14.86 -12.07
CA LEU A 219 -15.31 14.16 -13.06
C LEU A 219 -15.44 14.87 -14.42
N ARG A 220 -14.33 14.90 -15.17
CA ARG A 220 -14.20 15.49 -16.50
C ARG A 220 -13.28 14.63 -17.36
N PRO A 221 -13.35 14.72 -18.71
CA PRO A 221 -12.27 14.24 -19.58
C PRO A 221 -10.88 14.61 -19.04
N GLY A 222 -9.96 13.65 -18.99
CA GLY A 222 -8.63 13.77 -18.39
C GLY A 222 -8.56 13.59 -16.87
N SER A 223 -9.69 13.39 -16.16
CA SER A 223 -9.69 13.09 -14.72
C SER A 223 -9.33 11.63 -14.46
N THR A 224 -8.53 11.37 -13.43
CA THR A 224 -8.35 10.02 -12.89
C THR A 224 -9.65 9.51 -12.28
N ILE A 225 -9.94 8.22 -12.44
CA ILE A 225 -11.13 7.55 -11.92
C ILE A 225 -10.76 6.76 -10.66
N ASP A 226 -11.51 7.01 -9.59
CA ASP A 226 -11.59 6.12 -8.43
C ASP A 226 -13.06 5.87 -8.04
N GLN A 227 -13.30 4.87 -7.19
CA GLN A 227 -14.63 4.46 -6.78
C GLN A 227 -15.38 5.52 -5.96
N ALA A 228 -14.67 6.34 -5.17
CA ALA A 228 -15.27 7.40 -4.37
C ALA A 228 -15.67 8.60 -5.24
N ALA A 229 -14.87 8.95 -6.25
CA ALA A 229 -15.21 9.98 -7.23
C ALA A 229 -16.48 9.62 -8.03
N MET A 230 -16.57 8.39 -8.54
CA MET A 230 -17.78 7.92 -9.23
C MET A 230 -19.02 7.91 -8.32
N ALA A 231 -18.88 7.48 -7.06
CA ALA A 231 -19.98 7.49 -6.10
C ALA A 231 -20.43 8.91 -5.72
N ALA A 232 -19.49 9.85 -5.55
CA ALA A 232 -19.78 11.25 -5.27
C ALA A 232 -20.52 11.93 -6.43
N ASP A 233 -20.14 11.64 -7.68
CA ASP A 233 -20.82 12.18 -8.86
C ASP A 233 -22.19 11.55 -9.08
N GLN A 234 -22.36 10.23 -8.84
CA GLN A 234 -23.68 9.60 -8.83
C GLN A 234 -24.62 10.26 -7.81
N GLN A 235 -24.11 10.60 -6.62
CA GLN A 235 -24.86 11.35 -5.61
C GLN A 235 -25.15 12.79 -6.03
N ALA A 236 -24.23 13.47 -6.72
CA ALA A 236 -24.45 14.83 -7.22
C ALA A 236 -25.54 14.89 -8.31
N VAL A 237 -25.52 13.95 -9.27
CA VAL A 237 -26.60 13.77 -10.26
C VAL A 237 -27.93 13.46 -9.55
N GLN A 238 -27.92 12.56 -8.56
CA GLN A 238 -29.12 12.22 -7.79
C GLN A 238 -29.70 13.42 -7.06
N LYS A 239 -28.85 14.28 -6.50
CA LYS A 239 -29.26 15.53 -5.83
C LYS A 239 -29.82 16.54 -6.83
N ALA A 240 -29.21 16.74 -7.99
CA ALA A 240 -29.72 17.66 -9.01
C ALA A 240 -31.16 17.32 -9.43
N TYR A 241 -31.46 16.03 -9.60
CA TYR A 241 -32.82 15.54 -9.84
C TYR A 241 -33.79 15.82 -8.67
N GLN A 242 -33.35 15.59 -7.43
CA GLN A 242 -34.15 15.88 -6.22
C GLN A 242 -34.42 17.38 -6.05
N ASP A 243 -33.43 18.24 -6.30
CA ASP A 243 -33.53 19.70 -6.23
C ASP A 243 -34.53 20.26 -7.27
N HIS A 244 -34.84 19.49 -8.33
CA HIS A 244 -35.84 19.82 -9.34
C HIS A 244 -37.18 19.08 -9.13
N GLY A 245 -37.34 18.36 -8.00
CA GLY A 245 -38.55 17.61 -7.66
C GLY A 245 -38.81 16.37 -8.52
N VAL A 246 -37.82 15.90 -9.28
CA VAL A 246 -37.95 14.75 -10.21
C VAL A 246 -37.40 13.49 -9.57
N GLY A 247 -38.20 12.43 -9.55
CA GLY A 247 -37.73 11.09 -9.17
C GLY A 247 -36.88 10.49 -10.30
N ALA A 248 -35.61 10.17 -10.03
CA ALA A 248 -34.75 9.45 -10.96
C ALA A 248 -33.96 8.35 -10.25
N ALA A 249 -33.71 7.24 -10.94
CA ALA A 249 -32.74 6.22 -10.56
C ALA A 249 -31.54 6.31 -11.51
N ILE A 250 -30.32 6.30 -10.97
CA ILE A 250 -29.08 6.57 -11.73
C ILE A 250 -28.09 5.43 -11.51
N GLN A 251 -27.54 4.90 -12.59
CA GLN A 251 -26.47 3.91 -12.60
C GLN A 251 -25.27 4.46 -13.39
N VAL A 252 -24.06 4.34 -12.83
CA VAL A 252 -22.82 4.70 -13.52
C VAL A 252 -22.22 3.43 -14.12
N VAL A 253 -21.97 3.43 -15.43
CA VAL A 253 -21.41 2.30 -16.18
C VAL A 253 -20.09 2.74 -16.81
N PRO A 254 -18.93 2.28 -16.31
CA PRO A 254 -17.65 2.46 -16.99
C PRO A 254 -17.53 1.49 -18.18
N SER A 255 -17.07 2.00 -19.31
CA SER A 255 -16.75 1.22 -20.51
C SER A 255 -15.30 1.48 -20.92
N GLN A 256 -14.50 0.42 -20.94
CA GLN A 256 -13.04 0.48 -21.17
C GLN A 256 -12.67 -0.41 -22.38
N PRO A 257 -12.05 0.14 -23.44
CA PRO A 257 -11.50 -0.66 -24.53
C PRO A 257 -10.38 -1.60 -24.03
N ALA A 258 -10.29 -2.80 -24.61
CA ALA A 258 -9.31 -3.79 -24.19
C ALA A 258 -7.85 -3.31 -24.43
N GLY A 259 -7.08 -3.18 -23.35
CA GLY A 259 -5.69 -2.71 -23.38
C GLY A 259 -5.51 -1.19 -23.29
N ASP A 260 -6.60 -0.42 -23.21
CA ASP A 260 -6.56 1.03 -23.01
C ASP A 260 -6.76 1.39 -21.53
N ASN A 261 -6.17 2.51 -21.08
CA ASN A 261 -6.39 3.11 -19.77
C ASN A 261 -7.52 4.15 -19.78
N HIS A 262 -8.00 4.54 -20.97
CA HIS A 262 -9.11 5.45 -21.17
C HIS A 262 -10.47 4.75 -20.98
N VAL A 263 -11.39 5.44 -20.32
CA VAL A 263 -12.72 4.93 -19.95
C VAL A 263 -13.81 5.95 -20.30
N VAL A 264 -14.88 5.48 -20.93
CA VAL A 264 -16.12 6.26 -21.10
C VAL A 264 -17.02 5.98 -19.89
N LEU A 265 -17.44 7.04 -19.20
CA LEU A 265 -18.39 6.95 -18.09
C LEU A 265 -19.80 7.29 -18.58
N THR A 266 -20.67 6.28 -18.64
CA THR A 266 -22.08 6.46 -19.00
C THR A 266 -22.95 6.49 -17.74
N TYR A 267 -23.61 7.62 -17.50
CA TYR A 267 -24.64 7.79 -16.48
C TYR A 267 -25.99 7.43 -17.09
N GLN A 268 -26.47 6.22 -16.79
CA GLN A 268 -27.76 5.72 -17.23
C GLN A 268 -28.85 6.14 -16.24
N ILE A 269 -29.85 6.87 -16.72
CA ILE A 269 -30.83 7.57 -15.89
C ILE A 269 -32.24 7.12 -16.26
N THR A 270 -32.96 6.58 -15.27
CA THR A 270 -34.39 6.24 -15.39
C THR A 270 -35.21 7.23 -14.57
N GLU A 271 -35.80 8.21 -15.25
CA GLU A 271 -36.74 9.18 -14.68
C GLU A 271 -38.12 8.55 -14.42
N LYS A 272 -38.89 9.12 -13.49
CA LYS A 272 -40.25 8.72 -13.10
C LYS A 272 -41.29 9.80 -13.40
#